data_AF-A0A209B9M9-F1
#
_entry.id   AF-A0A209B9M9-F1
#
_cell.length_a   1.000
_cell.length_b   1.000
_cell.length_c   1.000
_cell.angle_alpha   90.00
_cell.angle_beta   90.00
_cell.angle_gamma   90.00
#
_symmetry.space_group_name_H-M   'P 1'
#
loop_
_entity.id
_entity.type
_entity.pdbx_description
1 polymer ?
#
loop_
_entity_poly.entity_id
_entity_poly.type
_entity_poly.pdbx_seq_one_letter_code
_entity_poly.pdbx_strand_id
1 'polypeptide(L)'
;MTTPQNIEPQHTLLTAVARLDELRARESLAGFGGDDEALDRPQLLELLALSEVVARKAAYGRQLTVRAAREAGASWAQIGAALGTSKQAAWEAHMRWIDAQEEARDRPGQIGFDAADAAEARAVAGEPDGH
;
A
#
# COMPACT_ATOMS: atom_id res chain seq x y z
N MET A 1 -19.08 -0.51 -11.57
CA MET A 1 -19.06 0.61 -10.62
C MET A 1 -17.62 0.99 -10.36
N THR A 2 -17.28 2.28 -10.37
CA THR A 2 -15.93 2.79 -10.10
C THR A 2 -15.60 2.61 -8.62
N THR A 3 -14.96 1.50 -8.28
CA THR A 3 -14.54 1.16 -6.91
C THR A 3 -13.08 0.76 -6.90
N PRO A 4 -12.38 0.89 -5.75
CA PRO A 4 -11.01 0.41 -5.62
C PRO A 4 -10.87 -1.05 -6.03
N GLN A 5 -11.77 -1.94 -5.59
CA GLN A 5 -11.72 -3.38 -5.88
C GLN A 5 -11.79 -3.71 -7.38
N ASN A 6 -12.53 -2.91 -8.17
CA ASN A 6 -12.66 -3.14 -9.61
C ASN A 6 -11.49 -2.57 -10.41
N ILE A 7 -10.90 -1.46 -9.94
CA ILE A 7 -9.81 -0.75 -10.62
C ILE A 7 -8.45 -1.35 -10.26
N GLU A 8 -8.28 -1.81 -9.02
CA GLU A 8 -7.00 -2.31 -8.49
C GLU A 8 -6.33 -3.41 -9.32
N PRO A 9 -7.04 -4.41 -9.88
CA PRO A 9 -6.44 -5.45 -10.73
C PRO A 9 -6.00 -4.93 -12.11
N GLN A 10 -6.53 -3.80 -12.55
CA GLN A 10 -6.25 -3.22 -13.88
C GLN A 10 -5.00 -2.35 -13.89
N HIS A 11 -4.45 -2.04 -12.71
CA HIS A 11 -3.33 -1.13 -12.56
C HIS A 11 -2.16 -1.76 -11.79
N THR A 12 -0.95 -1.49 -12.29
CA THR A 12 0.26 -1.47 -11.46
C THR A 12 0.31 -0.18 -10.63
N LEU A 13 1.17 -0.10 -9.61
CA LEU A 13 1.37 1.14 -8.85
C LEU A 13 1.72 2.31 -9.78
N LEU A 14 2.63 2.10 -10.74
CA LEU A 14 3.02 3.12 -11.71
C LEU A 14 1.82 3.65 -12.51
N THR A 15 1.03 2.73 -13.08
CA THR A 15 -0.12 3.13 -13.91
C THR A 15 -1.24 3.78 -13.10
N ALA A 16 -1.43 3.39 -11.83
CA ALA A 16 -2.40 4.01 -10.94
C ALA A 16 -1.99 5.45 -10.59
N VAL A 17 -0.70 5.66 -10.26
CA VAL A 17 -0.17 7.00 -9.98
C VAL A 17 -0.25 7.90 -11.20
N ALA A 18 0.12 7.41 -12.38
CA ALA A 18 0.05 8.20 -13.62
C ALA A 18 -1.39 8.68 -13.91
N ARG A 19 -2.38 7.78 -13.78
CA ARG A 19 -3.79 8.13 -14.00
C ARG A 19 -4.32 9.08 -12.92
N LEU A 20 -3.92 8.86 -11.66
CA LEU A 20 -4.28 9.75 -10.55
C LEU A 20 -3.76 11.17 -10.79
N ASP A 21 -2.49 11.30 -11.19
CA ASP A 21 -1.82 12.57 -11.46
C ASP A 21 -2.50 13.33 -12.62
N GLU A 22 -2.84 12.62 -13.71
CA GLU A 22 -3.59 13.17 -14.85
C GLU A 22 -4.92 13.80 -14.40
N LEU A 23 -5.73 13.06 -13.61
CA LEU A 23 -7.02 13.55 -13.14
C LEU A 23 -6.86 14.70 -12.14
N ARG A 24 -5.86 14.67 -11.25
CA ARG A 24 -5.58 15.78 -10.31
C ARG A 24 -5.13 17.05 -11.02
N ALA A 25 -4.31 16.92 -12.06
CA ALA A 25 -3.90 18.07 -12.87
C ALA A 25 -5.11 18.74 -13.53
N ARG A 26 -6.03 17.95 -14.11
CA ARG A 26 -7.28 18.46 -14.69
C ARG A 26 -8.19 19.10 -13.64
N GLU A 27 -8.38 18.45 -12.49
CA GLU A 27 -9.16 19.00 -11.37
C GLU A 27 -8.61 20.35 -10.89
N SER A 28 -7.29 20.46 -10.77
CA SER A 28 -6.63 21.69 -10.34
C SER A 28 -6.79 22.82 -11.36
N LEU A 29 -6.70 22.52 -12.65
CA LEU A 29 -6.86 23.49 -13.74
C LEU A 29 -8.30 23.97 -13.91
N ALA A 30 -9.28 23.10 -13.65
CA ALA A 30 -10.70 23.48 -13.67
C ALA A 30 -11.04 24.58 -12.65
N GLY A 31 -10.27 24.71 -11.57
CA GLY A 31 -10.39 25.83 -10.62
C GLY A 31 -9.94 27.20 -11.18
N PHE A 32 -9.27 27.21 -12.33
CA PHE A 32 -8.74 28.40 -13.02
C PHE A 32 -9.34 28.62 -14.43
N GLY A 33 -10.18 27.70 -14.93
CA GLY A 33 -10.75 27.67 -16.28
C GLY A 33 -12.29 27.55 -16.28
N GLY A 34 -12.91 27.49 -17.47
CA GLY A 34 -14.37 27.38 -17.65
C GLY A 34 -14.92 25.96 -17.47
N ASP A 35 -16.24 25.83 -17.30
CA ASP A 35 -16.96 24.58 -16.96
C ASP A 35 -16.63 23.35 -17.83
N ASP A 36 -16.16 23.53 -19.08
CA ASP A 36 -15.79 22.45 -20.00
C ASP A 36 -14.53 21.65 -19.58
N GLU A 37 -13.72 22.19 -18.66
CA GLU A 37 -12.51 21.53 -18.14
C GLU A 37 -12.74 20.78 -16.81
N ALA A 38 -13.92 20.95 -16.20
CA ALA A 38 -14.27 20.33 -14.92
C ALA A 38 -14.40 18.81 -15.04
N LEU A 39 -13.94 18.09 -14.01
CA LEU A 39 -14.14 16.64 -13.94
C LEU A 39 -15.61 16.31 -13.79
N ASP A 40 -16.08 15.33 -14.56
CA ASP A 40 -17.42 14.78 -14.38
C ASP A 40 -17.50 13.86 -13.14
N ARG A 41 -18.73 13.54 -12.73
CA ARG A 41 -18.97 12.65 -11.57
C ARG A 41 -18.22 11.31 -11.69
N PRO A 42 -18.24 10.58 -12.83
CA PRO A 42 -17.42 9.38 -13.00
C PRO A 42 -15.93 9.60 -12.74
N GLN A 43 -15.35 10.68 -13.26
CA GLN A 43 -13.93 11.03 -13.09
C GLN A 43 -13.59 11.35 -11.63
N LEU A 44 -14.46 12.06 -10.91
CA LEU A 44 -14.27 12.32 -9.47
C LEU A 44 -14.30 11.02 -8.64
N LEU A 45 -15.21 10.10 -8.96
CA LEU A 45 -15.24 8.78 -8.32
C LEU A 45 -14.02 7.93 -8.69
N GLU A 46 -13.52 8.05 -9.92
CA GLU A 46 -12.28 7.42 -10.38
C GLU A 46 -11.08 7.94 -9.59
N LEU A 47 -10.98 9.26 -9.41
CA LEU A 47 -9.92 9.91 -8.64
C LEU A 47 -9.87 9.41 -7.19
N LEU A 48 -11.03 9.29 -6.53
CA LEU A 48 -11.13 8.72 -5.18
C LEU A 48 -10.71 7.25 -5.15
N ALA A 49 -11.20 6.44 -6.10
CA ALA A 49 -10.85 5.03 -6.18
C ALA A 49 -9.35 4.83 -6.43
N LEU A 50 -8.74 5.60 -7.33
CA LEU A 50 -7.31 5.56 -7.62
C LEU A 50 -6.46 6.00 -6.42
N SER A 51 -6.90 7.01 -5.67
CA SER A 51 -6.19 7.44 -4.45
C SER A 51 -6.08 6.30 -3.43
N GLU A 52 -7.18 5.56 -3.24
CA GLU A 52 -7.20 4.38 -2.38
C GLU A 52 -6.33 3.23 -2.93
N VAL A 53 -6.39 2.97 -4.25
CA VAL A 53 -5.56 1.94 -4.89
C VAL A 53 -4.07 2.23 -4.75
N VAL A 54 -3.66 3.49 -4.95
CA VAL A 54 -2.27 3.93 -4.75
C VAL A 54 -1.86 3.74 -3.30
N ALA A 55 -2.70 4.12 -2.33
CA ALA A 55 -2.42 3.94 -0.91
C ALA A 55 -2.23 2.46 -0.54
N ARG A 56 -3.10 1.57 -1.03
CA ARG A 56 -3.00 0.12 -0.79
C ARG A 56 -1.73 -0.48 -1.38
N LYS A 57 -1.43 -0.21 -2.66
CA LYS A 57 -0.24 -0.75 -3.32
C LYS A 57 1.05 -0.21 -2.70
N ALA A 58 1.10 1.07 -2.33
CA ALA A 58 2.23 1.64 -1.62
C ALA A 58 2.38 1.05 -0.21
N ALA A 59 1.28 0.81 0.51
CA ALA A 59 1.31 0.16 1.82
C ALA A 59 1.80 -1.29 1.73
N TYR A 60 1.38 -2.04 0.71
CA TYR A 60 1.87 -3.39 0.46
C TYR A 60 3.36 -3.41 0.14
N GLY A 61 3.81 -2.58 -0.81
CA GLY A 61 5.22 -2.46 -1.18
C GLY A 61 6.11 -2.05 0.00
N ARG A 62 5.64 -1.14 0.86
CA ARG A 62 6.35 -0.77 2.09
C ARG A 62 6.61 -1.98 2.99
N GLN A 63 5.66 -2.89 3.15
CA GLN A 63 5.83 -4.05 4.05
C GLN A 63 6.80 -5.09 3.46
N LEU A 64 6.83 -5.26 2.14
CA LEU A 64 7.88 -6.04 1.47
C LEU A 64 9.27 -5.43 1.72
N THR A 65 9.39 -4.10 1.63
CA THR A 65 10.65 -3.40 1.94
C THR A 65 11.02 -3.50 3.43
N VAL A 66 10.05 -3.49 4.35
CA VAL A 66 10.31 -3.72 5.78
C VAL A 66 10.89 -5.11 6.02
N ARG A 67 10.32 -6.15 5.41
CA ARG A 67 10.88 -7.51 5.47
C ARG A 67 12.30 -7.55 4.93
N ALA A 68 12.54 -7.01 3.73
CA ALA A 68 13.89 -6.97 3.15
C ALA A 68 14.89 -6.19 4.02
N ALA A 69 14.45 -5.11 4.67
CA ALA A 69 15.28 -4.36 5.61
C ALA A 69 15.62 -5.19 6.86
N ARG A 70 14.66 -5.97 7.39
CA ARG A 70 14.91 -6.91 8.50
C ARG A 70 15.89 -8.02 8.10
N GLU A 71 15.73 -8.60 6.91
CA GLU A 71 16.68 -9.59 6.35
C GLU A 71 18.08 -9.01 6.16
N ALA A 72 18.19 -7.72 5.83
CA ALA A 72 19.44 -6.99 5.75
C ALA A 72 20.00 -6.53 7.11
N GLY A 73 19.34 -6.86 8.22
CA GLY A 73 19.80 -6.56 9.58
C GLY A 73 19.41 -5.18 10.13
N ALA A 74 18.49 -4.46 9.50
CA ALA A 74 18.00 -3.19 10.04
C ALA A 74 17.15 -3.41 11.30
N SER A 75 17.43 -2.66 12.38
CA SER A 75 16.62 -2.72 13.61
C SER A 75 15.26 -2.05 13.45
N TRP A 76 14.30 -2.40 14.32
CA TRP A 76 12.98 -1.74 14.36
C TRP A 76 13.06 -0.24 14.67
N ALA A 77 14.11 0.21 15.36
CA ALA A 77 14.38 1.64 15.57
C ALA A 77 14.74 2.35 14.25
N GLN A 78 15.60 1.75 13.42
CA GLN A 78 15.96 2.30 12.11
C GLN A 78 14.77 2.31 11.16
N ILE A 79 14.00 1.21 11.14
CA ILE A 79 12.79 1.09 10.32
C ILE A 79 11.74 2.12 10.77
N GLY A 80 11.47 2.22 12.08
CA GLY A 80 10.54 3.22 12.61
C GLY A 80 10.94 4.64 12.23
N ALA A 81 12.22 5.00 12.38
CA ALA A 81 12.74 6.31 11.99
C ALA A 81 12.56 6.58 10.49
N ALA A 82 12.87 5.60 9.62
CA ALA A 82 12.70 5.74 8.18
C ALA A 82 11.23 5.91 7.75
N LEU A 83 10.30 5.33 8.52
CA LEU A 83 8.85 5.46 8.31
C LEU A 83 8.22 6.68 9.00
N GLY A 84 8.99 7.44 9.80
CA GLY A 84 8.46 8.54 10.59
C GLY A 84 7.51 8.10 11.71
N THR A 85 7.74 6.92 12.29
CA THR A 85 6.92 6.35 13.36
C THR A 85 7.77 5.74 14.48
N SER A 86 7.15 5.25 15.55
CA SER A 86 7.89 4.57 16.63
C SER A 86 8.31 3.15 16.20
N LYS A 87 9.37 2.61 16.81
CA LYS A 87 9.78 1.21 16.60
C LYS A 87 8.64 0.23 16.84
N GLN A 88 7.84 0.47 17.89
CA GLN A 88 6.72 -0.37 18.28
C GLN A 88 5.62 -0.33 17.21
N ALA A 89 5.26 0.87 16.74
CA ALA A 89 4.25 1.02 15.71
C ALA A 89 4.68 0.37 14.38
N ALA A 90 5.96 0.46 14.03
CA ALA A 90 6.51 -0.22 12.85
C ALA A 90 6.42 -1.74 12.97
N TRP A 91 6.84 -2.31 14.11
CA TRP A 91 6.76 -3.73 14.39
C TRP A 91 5.32 -4.24 14.34
N GLU A 92 4.41 -3.61 15.08
CA GLU A 92 3.00 -4.02 15.12
C GLU A 92 2.33 -3.93 13.74
N ALA A 93 2.64 -2.88 12.96
CA ALA A 93 2.13 -2.75 11.61
C ALA A 93 2.63 -3.86 10.68
N HIS A 94 3.87 -4.33 10.87
CA HIS A 94 4.42 -5.44 10.13
C HIS A 94 3.80 -6.78 10.55
N MET A 95 3.63 -7.02 11.85
CA MET A 95 2.97 -8.24 12.37
C MET A 95 1.54 -8.37 11.84
N ARG A 96 0.75 -7.29 11.91
CA ARG A 96 -0.61 -7.26 11.32
C ARG A 96 -0.60 -7.52 9.81
N TRP A 97 0.45 -7.11 9.10
CA TRP A 97 0.58 -7.38 7.67
C TRP A 97 0.87 -8.86 7.41
N ILE A 98 1.72 -9.52 8.21
CA ILE A 98 1.97 -10.96 8.12
C ILE A 98 0.66 -11.73 8.35
N ASP A 99 -0.09 -11.38 9.39
CA ASP A 99 -1.39 -12.01 9.68
C ASP A 99 -2.35 -11.85 8.50
N ALA A 100 -2.41 -10.66 7.90
CA ALA A 100 -3.22 -10.42 6.71
C ALA A 100 -2.75 -11.19 5.47
N GLN A 101 -1.45 -11.51 5.33
CA GLN A 101 -0.96 -12.37 4.24
C GLN A 101 -1.37 -13.83 4.43
N GLU A 102 -1.41 -14.31 5.67
CA GLU A 102 -1.89 -15.65 6.02
C GLU A 102 -3.39 -15.78 5.72
N GLU A 103 -4.20 -14.79 6.12
CA GLU A 103 -5.64 -14.73 5.79
C GLU A 103 -5.92 -14.63 4.28
N ALA A 104 -5.02 -13.98 3.53
CA ALA A 104 -5.19 -13.78 2.09
C ALA A 104 -5.01 -15.08 1.29
N ARG A 105 -4.31 -16.08 1.82
CA ARG A 105 -4.05 -17.36 1.12
C ARG A 105 -5.34 -18.07 0.72
N ASP A 106 -6.35 -18.01 1.57
CA ASP A 106 -7.63 -18.69 1.34
C ASP A 106 -8.52 -17.94 0.32
N ARG A 107 -8.05 -16.79 -0.21
CA ARG A 107 -8.80 -15.97 -1.18
C ARG A 107 -8.39 -16.32 -2.61
N PRO A 108 -9.36 -16.67 -3.48
CA PRO A 108 -9.07 -16.93 -4.89
C PRO A 108 -8.34 -15.78 -5.58
N GLY A 109 -7.22 -16.08 -6.24
CA GLY A 109 -6.45 -15.11 -7.02
C GLY A 109 -5.45 -14.25 -6.23
N GLN A 110 -5.24 -14.52 -4.93
CA GLN A 110 -4.21 -13.86 -4.14
C GLN A 110 -3.05 -14.83 -3.84
N ILE A 111 -1.82 -14.33 -3.95
CA ILE A 111 -0.62 -15.05 -3.49
C ILE A 111 -0.41 -14.62 -2.04
N GLY A 112 -1.04 -15.34 -1.10
CA GLY A 112 -0.85 -15.18 0.34
C GLY A 112 0.28 -16.06 0.87
N PHE A 113 0.63 -15.88 2.15
CA PHE A 113 1.61 -16.73 2.84
C PHE A 113 0.97 -18.04 3.28
N ASP A 114 1.68 -19.14 3.09
CA ASP A 114 1.40 -20.35 3.85
C ASP A 114 1.87 -20.25 5.31
N ALA A 115 1.53 -21.26 6.11
CA ALA A 115 1.89 -21.26 7.52
C ALA A 115 3.42 -21.26 7.74
N ALA A 116 4.19 -21.85 6.81
CA ALA A 116 5.64 -21.83 6.87
C ALA A 116 6.20 -20.47 6.46
N ASP A 117 5.69 -19.86 5.39
CA ASP A 117 6.03 -18.50 4.95
C ASP A 117 5.76 -17.48 6.06
N ALA A 118 4.60 -17.59 6.73
CA ALA A 118 4.23 -16.71 7.83
C ALA A 118 5.13 -16.92 9.06
N ALA A 119 5.48 -18.17 9.39
CA ALA A 119 6.42 -18.46 10.48
C ALA A 119 7.83 -17.90 10.19
N GLU A 120 8.32 -18.05 8.95
CA GLU A 120 9.59 -17.49 8.51
C GLU A 120 9.58 -15.96 8.60
N ALA A 121 8.52 -15.32 8.09
CA ALA A 121 8.36 -13.87 8.15
C ALA A 121 8.35 -13.36 9.60
N ARG A 122 7.69 -14.07 10.53
CA ARG A 122 7.70 -13.72 11.97
C ARG A 122 9.09 -13.91 12.58
N ALA A 123 9.83 -14.95 12.18
CA ALA A 123 11.20 -15.16 12.65
C ALA A 123 12.15 -14.05 12.19
N VAL A 124 12.03 -13.62 10.92
CA VAL A 124 12.77 -12.47 10.36
C VAL A 124 12.38 -11.16 11.07
N ALA A 125 11.09 -10.97 11.34
CA ALA A 125 10.59 -9.80 12.06
C ALA A 125 11.24 -9.72 13.46
N GLY A 126 11.25 -10.83 14.20
CA GLY A 126 11.79 -10.89 15.56
C GLY A 126 11.04 -9.98 16.53
N GLU A 127 11.62 -9.80 17.72
CA GLU A 127 11.08 -8.91 18.76
C GLU A 127 11.38 -7.44 18.47
N PRO A 128 10.53 -6.49 18.91
CA PRO A 128 10.74 -5.05 18.70
C PRO A 128 12.03 -4.51 19.34
N ASP A 129 12.57 -5.23 20.33
CA ASP A 129 13.79 -4.90 21.08
C ASP A 129 14.99 -5.80 20.73
N GLY A 130 14.82 -6.78 19.83
CA GLY A 130 15.88 -7.71 19.45
C GLY A 130 16.90 -7.08 18.51
N HIS A 131 18.18 -7.12 18.91
CA HIS A 131 19.33 -6.81 18.07
C HIS A 131 19.58 -7.90 17.03
#